data_AF-A0A9N9PG78-F1
#
_entry.id   AF-A0A9N9PG78-F1
#
_cell.length_a   1.000
_cell.length_b   1.000
_cell.length_c   1.000
_cell.angle_alpha   90.00
_cell.angle_beta   90.00
_cell.angle_gamma   90.00
#
_symmetry.space_group_name_H-M   'P 1'
#
loop_
_entity.id
_entity.type
_entity.pdbx_description
1 polymer ?
#
loop_
_entity_poly.entity_id
_entity_poly.type
_entity_poly.pdbx_seq_one_letter_code
_entity_poly.pdbx_strand_id
1 'polypeptide(L)'
;VIIDNRLLILGGFTNTTGSYELFYLNLLKPFDNNNLTWTLIPDGNLTVYVYRSTSILSMDNSTIYLIGGVKTNQNGYYDFSKPFYTYNYSINKWDAPKIIGNEVPIRQSIEG
;
A
#
# COMPACT_ATOMS: atom_id res chain seq x y z
N VAL A 1 -6.88 4.25 -0.67
CA VAL A 1 -7.85 3.48 -1.50
C VAL A 1 -9.20 3.46 -0.79
N ILE A 2 -10.31 3.69 -1.48
CA ILE A 2 -11.65 3.57 -0.88
C ILE A 2 -12.25 2.22 -1.27
N ILE A 3 -12.70 1.45 -0.28
CA ILE A 3 -13.41 0.17 -0.45
C ILE A 3 -14.55 0.11 0.57
N ASP A 4 -15.74 -0.29 0.13
CA ASP A 4 -16.96 -0.25 0.93
C ASP A 4 -17.15 1.13 1.60
N ASN A 5 -17.16 1.17 2.93
CA ASN A 5 -17.21 2.40 3.72
C ASN A 5 -15.89 2.68 4.44
N ARG A 6 -14.76 2.35 3.84
CA ARG A 6 -13.43 2.53 4.42
C ARG A 6 -12.50 3.25 3.46
N LEU A 7 -11.82 4.28 3.96
CA LEU A 7 -10.63 4.83 3.31
C LEU A 7 -9.40 4.13 3.89
N LEU A 8 -8.76 3.28 3.10
CA LEU A 8 -7.52 2.58 3.43
C LEU A 8 -6.29 3.44 3.14
N ILE A 9 -5.37 3.43 4.09
CA ILE A 9 -4.03 4.04 4.04
C ILE A 9 -3.01 2.91 4.12
N LEU A 10 -2.19 2.76 3.08
CA LEU A 10 -1.31 1.60 2.90
C LEU A 10 0.15 2.03 2.93
N GLY A 11 0.90 1.57 3.95
CA GLY A 11 2.33 1.76 4.06
C GLY A 11 2.79 3.21 3.87
N GLY A 12 3.88 3.39 3.11
CA GLY A 12 4.44 4.70 2.80
C GLY A 12 5.65 5.04 3.66
N PHE A 13 5.94 6.34 3.77
CA PHE A 13 7.08 6.85 4.53
C PHE A 13 6.57 7.80 5.62
N THR A 14 6.87 7.50 6.87
CA THR A 14 6.65 8.40 8.00
C THR A 14 7.82 9.38 8.11
N ASN A 15 7.79 10.29 9.08
CA ASN A 15 8.87 11.29 9.24
C ASN A 15 10.27 10.68 9.47
N THR A 16 10.35 9.44 9.95
CA THR A 16 11.64 8.82 10.31
C THR A 16 11.86 7.44 9.70
N THR A 17 10.82 6.72 9.30
CA THR A 17 10.92 5.33 8.84
C THR A 17 9.85 4.98 7.80
N GLY A 18 10.14 3.98 6.97
CA GLY A 18 9.12 3.35 6.14
C GLY A 18 8.07 2.63 6.99
N SER A 19 6.79 2.78 6.64
CA SER A 19 5.71 2.06 7.29
C SER A 19 5.25 0.88 6.43
N TYR A 20 4.90 -0.19 7.12
CA TYR A 20 4.30 -1.41 6.59
C TYR A 20 2.81 -1.48 6.89
N GLU A 21 2.32 -0.51 7.65
CA GLU A 21 1.05 -0.59 8.33
C GLU A 21 -0.09 -0.35 7.36
N LEU A 22 -1.20 -1.04 7.61
CA LEU A 22 -2.45 -0.80 6.94
C LEU A 22 -3.45 -0.26 7.96
N PHE A 23 -3.94 0.95 7.72
CA PHE A 23 -5.00 1.56 8.53
C PHE A 23 -6.21 1.88 7.68
N TYR A 24 -7.37 2.03 8.33
CA TYR A 24 -8.54 2.60 7.68
C TYR A 24 -9.19 3.71 8.51
N LEU A 25 -9.84 4.62 7.80
CA LEU A 25 -10.82 5.55 8.32
C LEU A 25 -12.23 5.04 7.98
N ASN A 26 -13.12 5.01 8.97
CA ASN A 26 -14.51 4.61 8.76
C ASN A 26 -15.32 5.78 8.16
N LEU A 27 -15.76 5.63 6.91
CA LEU A 27 -16.50 6.65 6.16
C LEU A 27 -18.00 6.70 6.50
N LEU A 28 -18.52 5.78 7.33
CA LEU A 28 -19.87 5.90 7.90
C LEU A 28 -19.93 6.95 9.01
N LYS A 29 -18.78 7.36 9.54
CA LYS A 29 -18.68 8.43 10.54
C LYS A 29 -18.28 9.73 9.83
N PRO A 30 -18.85 10.88 10.21
CA PRO A 30 -18.36 12.16 9.74
C PRO A 30 -16.87 12.30 10.01
N PHE A 31 -16.16 12.91 9.07
CA PHE A 31 -14.74 13.20 9.23
C PHE A 31 -14.55 14.30 10.29
N ASP A 32 -13.79 14.00 11.33
CA ASP A 32 -13.44 14.93 12.41
C ASP A 32 -11.91 15.00 12.53
N ASN A 33 -11.35 16.18 12.24
CA ASN A 33 -9.90 16.44 12.35
C ASN A 33 -9.39 16.39 13.80
N ASN A 34 -10.26 16.58 14.79
CA ASN A 34 -9.90 16.57 16.20
C ASN A 34 -9.96 15.16 16.80
N ASN A 35 -10.83 14.30 16.27
CA ASN A 35 -11.04 12.93 16.75
C ASN A 35 -10.95 11.93 15.59
N LEU A 36 -9.77 11.83 15.00
CA LEU A 36 -9.53 10.90 13.89
C LEU A 36 -9.71 9.45 14.35
N THR A 37 -10.60 8.71 13.69
CA THR A 37 -10.93 7.32 14.01
C THR A 37 -10.13 6.30 13.19
N TRP A 38 -8.82 6.55 13.06
CA TRP A 38 -7.90 5.61 12.39
C TRP A 38 -7.90 4.27 13.13
N THR A 39 -8.12 3.19 12.39
CA THR A 39 -8.11 1.82 12.93
C THR A 39 -7.04 1.01 12.21
N LEU A 40 -6.11 0.42 12.98
CA LEU A 40 -5.06 -0.47 12.46
C LEU A 40 -5.68 -1.81 12.02
N ILE A 41 -5.18 -2.37 10.90
CA ILE A 41 -5.47 -3.73 10.43
C ILE A 41 -4.18 -4.55 10.60
N PRO A 42 -3.97 -5.22 11.75
CA PRO A 42 -2.67 -5.83 12.08
C PRO A 42 -2.24 -6.91 11.08
N ASP A 43 -3.19 -7.75 10.66
CA ASP A 43 -2.93 -8.84 9.72
C ASP A 43 -2.76 -8.35 8.27
N GLY A 44 -3.11 -7.09 8.00
CA GLY A 44 -3.07 -6.49 6.67
C GLY A 44 -1.74 -5.83 6.32
N ASN A 45 -0.73 -5.92 7.19
CA ASN A 45 0.55 -5.25 6.99
C ASN A 45 1.35 -5.84 5.81
N LEU A 46 1.99 -4.95 5.06
CA LEU A 46 2.86 -5.34 3.96
C LEU A 46 4.16 -5.96 4.54
N THR A 47 4.70 -7.02 3.94
CA THR A 47 5.92 -7.66 4.44
C THR A 47 7.20 -6.88 4.16
N VAL A 48 7.11 -5.87 3.29
CA VAL A 48 8.23 -5.02 2.84
C VAL A 48 7.71 -3.59 2.74
N TYR A 49 8.39 -2.61 3.32
CA TYR A 49 7.94 -1.22 3.19
C TYR A 49 8.25 -0.73 1.79
N VAL A 50 7.23 -0.21 1.13
CA VAL A 50 7.34 0.40 -0.20
C VAL A 50 6.73 1.79 -0.09
N TYR A 51 7.43 2.79 -0.60
CA TYR A 51 6.95 4.17 -0.66
C TYR A 51 7.01 4.69 -2.09
N ARG A 52 6.29 5.79 -2.37
CA ARG A 52 6.13 6.40 -3.71
C ARG A 52 5.46 5.48 -4.76
N SER A 53 4.77 4.43 -4.33
CA SER A 53 3.95 3.59 -5.17
C SER A 53 2.56 4.20 -5.40
N THR A 54 1.90 3.80 -6.48
CA THR A 54 0.46 4.06 -6.65
C THR A 54 -0.36 2.88 -6.15
N SER A 55 -1.57 3.14 -5.67
CA SER A 55 -2.52 2.12 -5.25
C SER A 55 -3.82 2.23 -6.04
N ILE A 56 -4.32 1.09 -6.54
CA ILE A 56 -5.56 1.01 -7.32
C ILE A 56 -6.39 -0.18 -6.87
N LEU A 57 -7.70 0.01 -6.78
CA LEU A 57 -8.65 -1.04 -6.44
C LEU A 57 -9.11 -1.78 -7.70
N SER A 58 -9.24 -3.10 -7.63
CA SER A 58 -9.85 -3.92 -8.68
C SER A 58 -11.33 -3.58 -8.87
N MET A 59 -11.87 -3.87 -10.05
CA MET A 59 -13.25 -3.54 -10.40
C MET A 59 -14.30 -4.29 -9.55
N ASP A 60 -13.94 -5.47 -9.07
CA ASP A 60 -14.75 -6.31 -8.18
C ASP A 60 -14.51 -6.03 -6.69
N ASN A 61 -13.73 -4.99 -6.36
CA ASN A 61 -13.35 -4.61 -5.01
C ASN A 61 -12.65 -5.72 -4.20
N SER A 62 -12.13 -6.79 -4.81
CA SER A 62 -11.48 -7.88 -4.07
C SER A 62 -9.99 -7.67 -3.82
N THR A 63 -9.34 -6.85 -4.65
CA THR A 63 -7.87 -6.77 -4.70
C THR A 63 -7.39 -5.34 -4.86
N ILE A 64 -6.46 -4.94 -4.00
CA ILE A 64 -5.75 -3.68 -4.14
C ILE A 64 -4.39 -3.98 -4.76
N TYR A 65 -4.09 -3.29 -5.86
CA TYR A 65 -2.79 -3.34 -6.51
C TYR A 65 -1.93 -2.19 -6.02
N LEU A 66 -0.71 -2.51 -5.61
CA LEU A 66 0.34 -1.54 -5.33
C LEU A 66 1.36 -1.61 -6.48
N ILE A 67 1.48 -0.55 -7.25
CA ILE A 67 2.26 -0.53 -8.50
C ILE A 67 3.41 0.49 -8.38
N GLY A 68 4.61 0.04 -8.75
CA GLY A 68 5.84 0.83 -8.67
C GLY A 68 6.29 1.06 -7.24
N GLY A 69 6.84 2.25 -7.00
CA GLY A 69 7.45 2.61 -5.73
C GLY A 69 8.86 2.08 -5.57
N VAL A 70 9.42 2.36 -4.40
CA VAL A 70 10.79 2.03 -4.03
C VAL A 70 10.81 1.53 -2.59
N LYS A 71 11.71 0.59 -2.34
CA LYS A 71 12.07 0.13 -0.99
C LYS A 71 13.56 0.34 -0.78
N THR A 72 14.02 0.27 0.45
CA THR A 72 15.45 0.28 0.75
C THR A 72 15.93 -1.16 0.94
N ASN A 73 17.07 -1.50 0.35
CA ASN A 73 17.73 -2.78 0.58
C ASN A 73 18.49 -2.79 1.92
N GLN A 74 19.08 -3.95 2.26
CA GLN A 74 19.83 -4.16 3.50
C GLN A 74 21.04 -3.22 3.67
N ASN A 75 21.54 -2.65 2.57
CA ASN A 75 22.68 -1.73 2.55
C ASN A 75 22.27 -0.26 2.57
N GLY A 76 20.97 0.06 2.66
CA GLY A 76 20.50 1.44 2.66
C GLY A 76 20.28 2.07 1.28
N TYR A 77 20.44 1.31 0.19
CA TYR A 77 20.23 1.82 -1.18
C TYR A 77 18.80 1.58 -1.67
N TYR A 78 18.36 2.43 -2.60
CA TYR A 78 17.08 2.27 -3.29
C TYR A 78 17.06 1.00 -4.13
N ASP A 79 16.00 0.22 -3.95
CA ASP A 79 15.71 -1.02 -4.65
C ASP A 79 14.32 -0.92 -5.29
N PHE A 80 14.29 -1.01 -6.62
CA PHE A 80 13.10 -0.93 -7.45
C PHE A 80 12.58 -2.32 -7.86
N SER A 81 13.13 -3.40 -7.30
CA SER A 81 12.69 -4.76 -7.56
C SER A 81 11.28 -5.01 -7.01
N LYS A 82 10.55 -5.93 -7.67
CA LYS A 82 9.14 -6.26 -7.38
C LYS A 82 8.23 -5.02 -7.43
N PRO A 83 8.00 -4.45 -8.63
CA PRO A 83 7.19 -3.24 -8.79
C PRO A 83 5.68 -3.50 -8.64
N PHE A 84 5.27 -4.66 -8.14
CA PHE A 84 3.88 -5.05 -8.10
C PHE A 84 3.58 -5.92 -6.88
N TYR A 85 2.64 -5.46 -6.06
CA TYR A 85 2.07 -6.21 -4.94
C TYR A 85 0.56 -6.22 -5.06
N THR A 86 -0.06 -7.28 -4.58
CA THR A 86 -1.51 -7.46 -4.54
C THR A 86 -1.96 -7.71 -3.12
N TYR A 87 -2.93 -6.95 -2.64
CA TYR A 87 -3.59 -7.18 -1.37
C TYR A 87 -4.97 -7.76 -1.60
N ASN A 88 -5.20 -8.99 -1.13
CA ASN A 88 -6.52 -9.59 -1.13
C ASN A 88 -7.29 -9.11 0.11
N TYR A 89 -8.33 -8.32 -0.11
CA TYR A 89 -9.10 -7.69 0.95
C TYR A 89 -9.91 -8.69 1.78
N SER A 90 -10.39 -9.79 1.17
CA SER A 90 -11.22 -10.78 1.86
C SER A 90 -10.47 -11.58 2.94
N ILE A 91 -9.17 -11.82 2.73
CA ILE A 91 -8.31 -12.60 3.62
C ILE A 91 -7.19 -11.76 4.26
N ASN A 92 -7.23 -10.44 4.07
CA ASN A 92 -6.24 -9.48 4.56
C ASN A 92 -4.79 -9.85 4.24
N LYS A 93 -4.49 -10.36 3.03
CA LYS A 93 -3.16 -10.90 2.71
C LYS A 93 -2.51 -10.22 1.51
N TRP A 94 -1.24 -9.86 1.67
CA TRP A 94 -0.38 -9.41 0.57
C TRP A 94 0.27 -10.59 -0.16
N ASP A 95 0.44 -10.42 -1.47
CA ASP A 95 1.24 -11.27 -2.33
C ASP A 95 2.09 -10.40 -3.28
N ALA A 96 3.19 -10.98 -3.78
CA ALA A 96 4.11 -10.36 -4.71
C ALA A 96 4.23 -11.28 -5.94
N PRO A 97 3.27 -11.21 -6.88
CA PRO A 97 3.21 -12.16 -7.97
C PRO A 97 4.43 -12.05 -8.88
N LYS A 98 4.83 -13.20 -9.43
CA LYS A 98 5.94 -13.26 -10.39
C LYS A 98 5.50 -12.64 -11.72
N ILE A 99 6.22 -11.62 -12.17
CA ILE A 99 6.03 -11.05 -13.50
C ILE A 99 6.61 -12.03 -14.53
N ILE A 100 5.78 -12.41 -15.49
CA ILE A 100 6.18 -13.21 -16.65
C ILE A 100 6.25 -12.27 -17.86
N GLY A 101 7.30 -12.40 -18.67
CA GLY A 101 7.51 -11.56 -19.86
C GLY A 101 8.58 -10.49 -19.63
N ASN A 102 8.40 -9.33 -20.27
CA ASN A 102 9.39 -8.25 -20.26
C ASN A 102 9.51 -7.60 -18.88
N GLU A 103 10.70 -7.09 -18.58
CA GLU A 103 10.94 -6.29 -17.38
C GLU A 103 10.02 -5.07 -17.36
N VAL A 104 9.43 -4.81 -16.19
CA VAL A 104 8.59 -3.63 -15.97
C VAL A 104 9.53 -2.45 -15.71
N PRO A 105 9.51 -1.40 -16.55
CA PRO A 105 10.36 -0.23 -16.33
C PRO A 105 9.97 0.49 -15.05
N ILE A 106 10.95 1.14 -14.43
CA ILE A 106 10.73 2.05 -13.30
C ILE A 106 9.75 3.14 -13.75
N ARG A 107 8.72 3.39 -12.95
CA ARG A 107 7.73 4.44 -13.22
C ARG A 107 8.06 5.70 -12.43
N GLN A 108 7.57 6.84 -12.92
CA GLN A 108 7.68 8.10 -12.20
C GLN A 108 7.14 7.94 -10.77
N SER A 109 7.93 8.36 -9.79
CA SER A 109 7.51 8.36 -8.38
C SER A 109 6.37 9.34 -8.18
N ILE A 110 5.41 9.00 -7.33
CA ILE A 110 4.48 9.99 -6.80
C ILE A 110 5.27 10.81 -5.78
N GLU A 111 5.50 12.08 -6.08
CA GLU A 111 5.94 13.08 -5.12
C GLU A 111 4.68 13.83 -4.68
N GLY A 112 4.39 13.79 -3.38
CA GLY A 112 3.26 14.48 -2.75
C GLY A 112 3.69 15.81 -2.15
#